data_AF-A0A972S1V6-F1
#
_entry.id   AF-A0A972S1V6-F1
#
_cell.length_a   1.000
_cell.length_b   1.000
_cell.length_c   1.000
_cell.angle_alpha   90.00
_cell.angle_beta   90.00
_cell.angle_gamma   90.00
#
_symmetry.space_group_name_H-M   'P 1'
#
loop_
_entity.id
_entity.type
_entity.pdbx_description
1 polymer ?
#
loop_
_entity_poly.entity_id
_entity_poly.type
_entity_poly.pdbx_seq_one_letter_code
_entity_poly.pdbx_strand_id
1 'polypeptide(L)'
;MPRLEENEDLNKIFSITNKFYVNMENQELFDRLINSVQKKESYYTLSLGLANLLANFRYVGLYDAKHVEEATELHSIVLAENIKELEVEEGKQYSKEKLPMDMNSNKEVLAYKDVVMEVQGKSLRGVFRDLVLLNENNIICIY
;
A
#
# COMPACT_ATOMS: atom_id res chain seq x y z
N MET A 1 -5.18 6.61 51.88
CA MET A 1 -5.44 6.81 50.44
C MET A 1 -4.80 5.65 49.70
N PRO A 2 -5.55 4.81 48.97
CA PRO A 2 -4.97 3.71 48.22
C PRO A 2 -4.28 4.26 46.96
N ARG A 3 -3.10 3.71 46.66
CA ARG A 3 -2.35 3.97 45.42
C ARG A 3 -3.19 3.52 44.23
N LEU A 4 -3.31 4.37 43.22
CA LEU A 4 -3.77 3.97 41.89
C LEU A 4 -2.78 2.93 41.38
N GLU A 5 -3.27 1.74 41.06
CA GLU A 5 -2.52 0.71 40.35
C GLU A 5 -2.11 1.29 38.99
N GLU A 6 -0.80 1.26 38.71
CA GLU A 6 -0.26 1.55 37.39
C GLU A 6 -0.79 0.48 36.43
N ASN A 7 -1.71 0.87 35.54
CA ASN A 7 -2.16 0.05 34.43
C ASN A 7 -0.98 -0.24 33.50
N GLU A 8 -0.39 -1.43 33.59
CA GLU A 8 0.68 -1.94 32.72
C GLU A 8 0.26 -2.10 31.23
N ASP A 9 -1.01 -1.86 30.89
CA ASP A 9 -1.54 -2.02 29.52
C ASP A 9 -1.33 -0.80 28.59
N LEU A 10 -0.69 0.29 29.04
CA LEU A 10 -0.60 1.55 28.29
C LEU A 10 0.51 1.62 27.21
N ASN A 11 1.32 0.58 27.01
CA ASN A 11 2.45 0.61 26.07
C ASN A 11 2.39 -0.45 24.96
N LYS A 12 1.20 -0.75 24.41
CA LYS A 12 1.15 -1.37 23.07
C LYS A 12 1.44 -0.32 22.00
N ILE A 13 2.71 -0.19 21.64
CA ILE A 13 3.10 0.55 20.44
C ILE A 13 2.58 -0.25 19.24
N PHE A 14 1.45 0.17 18.67
CA PHE A 14 0.97 -0.35 17.40
C PHE A 14 1.95 0.08 16.30
N SER A 15 2.79 -0.84 15.85
CA SER A 15 3.68 -0.63 14.71
C SER A 15 2.98 -1.10 13.44
N ILE A 16 2.67 -0.16 12.55
CA ILE A 16 2.11 -0.44 11.23
C ILE A 16 3.28 -0.44 10.24
N THR A 17 3.44 -1.53 9.48
CA THR A 17 4.46 -1.64 8.44
C THR A 17 3.79 -1.91 7.10
N ASN A 18 3.82 -0.92 6.20
CA ASN A 18 3.28 -1.02 4.85
C ASN A 18 4.41 -0.96 3.81
N LYS A 19 4.23 -1.66 2.69
CA LYS A 19 5.11 -1.55 1.52
C LYS A 19 4.40 -0.74 0.44
N PHE A 20 5.10 0.25 -0.09
CA PHE A 20 4.65 1.04 -1.23
C PHE A 20 5.52 0.68 -2.43
N TYR A 21 4.88 0.38 -3.56
CA TYR A 21 5.53 0.19 -4.84
C TYR A 21 5.28 1.43 -5.68
N VAL A 22 6.33 1.96 -6.29
CA VAL A 22 6.28 3.19 -7.10
C VAL A 22 6.85 2.87 -8.48
N ASN A 23 6.08 3.20 -9.51
CA ASN A 23 6.51 3.18 -10.90
C ASN A 23 6.39 4.61 -11.45
N MET A 24 7.37 5.05 -12.23
CA MET A 24 7.40 6.39 -12.82
C MET A 24 8.07 6.35 -14.19
N GLU A 25 7.47 7.03 -15.18
CA GLU A 25 8.05 7.14 -16.53
C GLU A 25 9.27 8.07 -16.57
N ASN A 26 9.30 9.10 -15.73
CA ASN A 26 10.42 10.05 -15.69
C ASN A 26 11.61 9.46 -14.91
N GLN A 27 12.58 8.92 -15.64
CA GLN A 27 13.78 8.29 -15.09
C GLN A 27 14.58 9.21 -14.16
N GLU A 28 14.77 10.48 -14.51
CA GLU A 28 15.56 11.42 -13.70
C GLU A 28 14.90 11.64 -12.32
N LEU A 29 13.58 11.83 -12.29
CA LEU A 29 12.84 11.98 -11.05
C LEU A 29 12.83 10.68 -10.23
N PHE A 30 12.72 9.53 -10.89
CA PHE A 30 12.74 8.24 -10.25
C PHE A 30 14.10 7.96 -9.57
N ASP A 31 15.20 8.24 -10.26
CA ASP A 31 16.56 8.09 -9.72
C ASP A 31 16.80 9.03 -8.53
N ARG A 32 16.31 10.27 -8.61
CA ARG A 32 16.34 11.22 -7.48
C ARG A 32 15.54 10.71 -6.29
N LEU A 33 14.34 10.17 -6.51
CA LEU A 33 13.51 9.59 -5.46
C LEU A 33 14.22 8.43 -4.76
N ILE A 34 14.78 7.47 -5.52
CA ILE A 34 15.52 6.33 -4.96
C ILE A 34 16.67 6.82 -4.08
N ASN A 35 17.48 7.75 -4.58
CA ASN A 35 18.61 8.30 -3.83
C ASN A 35 18.18 8.94 -2.50
N SER A 36 17.12 9.76 -2.52
CA SER A 36 16.58 10.39 -1.31
C SER A 36 16.06 9.36 -0.31
N VAL A 37 15.32 8.33 -0.77
CA VAL A 37 14.77 7.30 0.10
C VAL A 37 15.88 6.45 0.74
N GLN A 38 16.93 6.13 -0.02
CA GLN A 38 18.11 5.41 0.49
C GLN A 38 18.88 6.21 1.55
N LYS A 39 19.01 7.52 1.35
CA LYS A 39 19.66 8.43 2.31
C LYS A 39 18.76 8.87 3.48
N LYS A 40 17.49 8.47 3.47
CA LYS A 40 16.45 8.94 4.43
C LYS A 40 16.26 10.44 4.42
N GLU A 41 16.38 11.06 3.24
CA GLU A 41 16.17 12.48 3.03
C GLU A 41 14.74 12.70 2.55
N SER A 42 14.00 13.57 3.24
CA SER A 42 12.68 14.02 2.83
C SER A 42 12.61 15.54 2.83
N TYR A 43 11.94 16.12 1.85
CA TYR A 43 11.76 17.57 1.78
C TYR A 43 10.77 18.05 2.87
N TYR A 44 9.76 17.23 3.17
CA TYR A 44 8.81 17.44 4.25
C TYR A 44 8.84 16.27 5.23
N THR A 45 8.44 16.53 6.48
CA THR A 45 8.27 15.49 7.47
C THR A 45 7.13 14.55 7.06
N LEU A 46 7.42 13.25 6.99
CA LEU A 46 6.42 12.24 6.63
C LEU A 46 5.48 11.96 7.81
N SER A 47 4.19 11.78 7.53
CA SER A 47 3.19 11.40 8.52
C SER A 47 2.17 10.40 7.97
N LEU A 48 1.51 9.65 8.86
CA LEU A 48 0.47 8.68 8.54
C LEU A 48 -0.92 9.33 8.47
N GLY A 49 -1.06 10.39 7.68
CA GLY A 49 -2.33 11.08 7.45
C GLY A 49 -2.75 12.10 8.51
N LEU A 50 -2.15 12.07 9.70
CA LEU A 50 -2.30 13.10 10.74
C LEU A 50 -0.93 13.70 11.07
N ALA A 51 -0.85 15.02 11.19
CA ALA A 51 0.43 15.74 11.36
C ALA A 51 1.24 15.29 12.60
N ASN A 52 0.57 14.78 13.63
CA ASN A 52 1.20 14.25 14.85
C ASN A 52 1.60 12.76 14.76
N LEU A 53 1.20 12.04 13.71
CA LEU A 53 1.56 10.64 13.50
C LEU A 53 2.77 10.56 12.57
N LEU A 54 3.95 10.91 13.10
CA LEU A 54 5.20 10.88 12.34
C LEU A 54 5.49 9.47 11.82
N ALA A 55 5.85 9.40 10.55
CA ALA A 55 6.17 8.14 9.89
C ALA A 55 7.68 8.02 9.68
N ASN A 56 8.16 6.77 9.69
CA ASN A 56 9.51 6.42 9.26
C ASN A 56 9.42 5.60 7.98
N PHE A 57 10.48 5.61 7.18
CA PHE A 57 10.54 4.85 5.94
C PHE A 57 11.93 4.25 5.73
N ARG A 58 11.99 3.23 4.88
CA ARG A 58 13.23 2.56 4.51
C ARG A 58 13.11 2.06 3.09
N TYR A 59 14.16 2.27 2.30
CA TYR A 59 14.30 1.64 0.99
C TYR A 59 14.35 0.11 1.12
N VAL A 60 13.54 -0.60 0.33
CA VAL A 60 13.50 -2.08 0.34
C VAL A 60 14.29 -2.67 -0.83
N GLY A 61 14.06 -2.17 -2.05
CA GLY A 61 14.72 -2.68 -3.24
C GLY A 61 14.14 -2.10 -4.53
N LEU A 62 14.78 -2.41 -5.64
CA LEU A 62 14.30 -2.18 -7.01
C LEU A 62 14.01 -3.56 -7.62
N TYR A 63 12.89 -3.69 -8.30
CA TYR A 63 12.42 -4.96 -8.84
C TYR A 63 12.06 -4.81 -10.31
N ASP A 64 12.38 -5.83 -11.10
CA ASP A 64 11.81 -5.96 -12.43
C ASP A 64 10.32 -6.33 -12.32
N ALA A 65 9.53 -5.71 -13.18
CA ALA A 65 8.10 -5.91 -13.29
C ALA A 65 7.78 -6.70 -14.57
N LYS A 66 7.00 -7.78 -14.43
CA LYS A 66 6.48 -8.55 -15.56
C LYS A 66 4.96 -8.55 -15.53
N HIS A 67 4.34 -8.25 -16.66
CA HIS A 67 2.89 -8.32 -16.80
C HIS A 67 2.42 -9.77 -16.64
N VAL A 68 1.32 -9.95 -15.91
CA VAL A 68 0.64 -11.23 -15.72
C VAL A 68 -0.84 -11.03 -16.01
N GLU A 69 -1.37 -11.79 -16.96
CA GLU A 69 -2.76 -11.67 -17.37
C GLU A 69 -3.73 -12.08 -16.27
N GLU A 70 -3.39 -13.13 -15.51
CA GLU A 70 -4.24 -13.68 -14.47
C GLU A 70 -3.42 -14.31 -13.33
N ALA A 71 -3.87 -14.14 -12.09
CA ALA A 71 -3.33 -14.84 -10.93
C ALA A 71 -4.41 -15.16 -9.91
N THR A 72 -4.13 -16.20 -9.10
CA THR A 72 -5.05 -16.66 -8.05
C THR A 72 -4.76 -16.09 -6.66
N GLU A 73 -3.60 -15.47 -6.50
CA GLU A 73 -3.17 -14.84 -5.25
C GLU A 73 -2.56 -13.47 -5.54
N LEU A 74 -2.93 -12.48 -4.72
CA LEU A 74 -2.51 -11.10 -4.85
C LEU A 74 -2.02 -10.54 -3.51
N HIS A 75 -0.92 -9.79 -3.53
CA HIS A 75 -0.23 -9.27 -2.34
C HIS A 75 -0.37 -7.74 -2.19
N SER A 76 -1.37 -7.16 -2.82
CA SER A 76 -1.67 -5.73 -2.79
C SER A 76 -3.18 -5.50 -2.76
N ILE A 77 -3.57 -4.22 -2.64
CA ILE A 77 -4.92 -3.79 -3.01
C ILE A 77 -5.15 -4.07 -4.50
N VAL A 78 -6.42 -4.18 -4.90
CA VAL A 78 -6.82 -4.43 -6.28
C VAL A 78 -7.94 -3.49 -6.70
N LEU A 79 -7.92 -3.05 -7.95
CA LEU A 79 -9.06 -2.36 -8.53
C LEU A 79 -10.24 -3.33 -8.64
N ALA A 80 -11.44 -2.90 -8.26
CA ALA A 80 -12.63 -3.76 -8.32
C ALA A 80 -12.90 -4.30 -9.74
N GLU A 81 -12.53 -3.54 -10.78
CA GLU A 81 -12.65 -3.94 -12.19
C GLU A 81 -11.67 -5.06 -12.60
N ASN A 82 -10.62 -5.30 -11.81
CA ASN A 82 -9.61 -6.33 -12.04
C ASN A 82 -9.92 -7.64 -11.30
N ILE A 83 -11.03 -7.70 -10.57
CA ILE A 83 -11.49 -8.91 -9.87
C ILE A 83 -12.47 -9.66 -10.77
N LYS A 84 -12.16 -10.91 -11.14
CA LYS A 84 -13.12 -11.83 -11.76
C LYS A 84 -13.87 -12.62 -10.69
N GLU A 85 -13.14 -13.09 -9.69
CA GLU A 85 -13.67 -13.83 -8.53
C GLU A 85 -12.88 -13.46 -7.28
N LEU A 86 -13.53 -13.40 -6.13
CA LEU A 86 -12.88 -13.15 -4.83
C LEU A 86 -13.28 -14.25 -3.86
N GLU A 87 -12.30 -14.98 -3.34
CA GLU A 87 -12.50 -15.96 -2.29
C GLU A 87 -12.51 -15.24 -0.92
N VAL A 88 -13.63 -15.39 -0.20
CA VAL A 88 -13.76 -14.88 1.16
C VAL A 88 -13.28 -15.96 2.12
N GLU A 89 -12.13 -15.70 2.74
CA GLU A 89 -11.51 -16.63 3.69
C GLU A 89 -11.91 -16.30 5.13
N GLU A 90 -12.15 -17.33 5.93
CA GLU A 90 -12.46 -17.18 7.35
C GLU A 90 -11.30 -16.47 8.09
N GLY A 91 -11.63 -15.48 8.93
CA GLY A 91 -10.65 -14.70 9.68
C GLY A 91 -9.96 -13.57 8.90
N LYS A 92 -10.33 -13.32 7.64
CA LYS A 92 -9.95 -12.11 6.89
C LYS A 92 -11.10 -11.10 6.89
N GLN A 93 -10.75 -9.81 6.93
CA GLN A 93 -11.70 -8.72 6.80
C GLN A 93 -11.42 -7.94 5.53
N TYR A 94 -12.45 -7.71 4.74
CA TYR A 94 -12.32 -7.08 3.43
C TYR A 94 -12.98 -5.70 3.46
N SER A 95 -12.32 -4.71 2.86
CA SER A 95 -12.86 -3.36 2.67
C SER A 95 -12.94 -3.04 1.19
N LYS A 96 -14.01 -2.31 0.81
CA LYS A 96 -14.16 -1.71 -0.52
C LYS A 96 -14.20 -0.20 -0.33
N GLU A 97 -13.27 0.51 -0.95
CA GLU A 97 -13.14 1.96 -0.81
C GLU A 97 -13.13 2.64 -2.17
N LYS A 98 -13.62 3.88 -2.21
CA LYS A 98 -13.61 4.72 -3.40
C LYS A 98 -12.47 5.72 -3.29
N LEU A 99 -11.43 5.55 -4.11
CA LEU A 99 -10.22 6.38 -4.07
C LEU A 99 -10.14 7.32 -5.28
N PRO A 100 -9.64 8.55 -5.09
CA PRO A 100 -9.28 9.43 -6.20
C PRO A 100 -8.05 8.83 -6.91
N MET A 101 -8.25 8.37 -8.15
CA MET A 101 -7.21 7.69 -8.92
C MET A 101 -6.41 8.67 -9.79
N ASP A 102 -7.08 9.72 -10.28
CA ASP A 102 -6.46 10.73 -11.13
C ASP A 102 -6.85 12.13 -10.67
N MET A 103 -5.89 13.05 -10.67
CA MET A 103 -6.04 14.42 -10.20
C MET A 103 -5.23 15.38 -11.07
N ASN A 104 -5.80 16.54 -11.38
CA ASN A 104 -5.07 17.58 -12.09
C ASN A 104 -4.14 18.39 -11.16
N SER A 105 -3.35 19.30 -11.75
CA SER A 105 -2.44 20.19 -11.01
C SER A 105 -3.13 21.11 -9.99
N ASN A 106 -4.43 21.34 -10.14
CA ASN A 106 -5.24 22.14 -9.21
C ASN A 106 -5.85 21.28 -8.08
N LYS A 107 -5.46 20.00 -7.99
CA LYS A 107 -5.97 19.01 -7.04
C LYS A 107 -7.46 18.69 -7.21
N GLU A 108 -7.99 18.87 -8.42
CA GLU A 108 -9.35 18.45 -8.74
C GLU A 108 -9.32 16.99 -9.21
N VAL A 109 -10.19 16.16 -8.64
CA VAL A 109 -10.25 14.73 -8.96
C VAL A 109 -10.90 14.53 -10.32
N LEU A 110 -10.17 13.89 -11.24
CA LEU A 110 -10.63 13.57 -12.60
C LEU A 110 -11.34 12.21 -12.65
N ALA A 111 -10.90 11.25 -11.83
CA ALA A 111 -11.48 9.93 -11.78
C ALA A 111 -11.45 9.34 -10.36
N TYR A 112 -12.56 8.70 -9.98
CA TYR A 112 -12.65 7.85 -8.79
C TYR A 112 -12.70 6.39 -9.23
N LYS A 113 -11.93 5.54 -8.56
CA LYS A 113 -12.02 4.08 -8.74
C LYS A 113 -12.35 3.39 -7.43
N ASP A 114 -13.04 2.27 -7.54
CA ASP A 114 -13.28 1.38 -6.41
C ASP A 114 -12.09 0.43 -6.26
N VAL A 115 -11.53 0.34 -5.06
CA VAL A 115 -10.50 -0.63 -4.67
C VAL A 115 -11.03 -1.62 -3.66
N VAL A 116 -10.50 -2.84 -3.68
CA VAL A 116 -10.76 -3.88 -2.68
C VAL A 116 -9.44 -4.29 -2.03
N MET A 117 -9.48 -4.51 -0.73
CA MET A 117 -8.32 -4.89 0.07
C MET A 117 -8.70 -5.70 1.29
N GLU A 118 -7.73 -6.43 1.84
CA GLU A 118 -7.83 -7.02 3.17
C GLU A 118 -7.32 -6.00 4.21
N VAL A 119 -8.08 -5.77 5.27
CA VAL A 119 -7.89 -4.66 6.23
C VAL A 119 -6.57 -4.75 7.00
N GLN A 120 -6.03 -5.95 7.18
CA GLN A 120 -4.74 -6.19 7.85
C GLN A 120 -3.58 -6.34 6.85
N GLY A 121 -3.81 -6.10 5.55
CA GLY A 121 -2.79 -6.20 4.52
C GLY A 121 -2.39 -7.64 4.17
N LYS A 122 -3.23 -8.63 4.48
CA LYS A 122 -3.02 -10.02 4.04
C LYS A 122 -3.27 -10.16 2.53
N SER A 123 -2.75 -11.24 1.93
CA SER A 123 -3.01 -11.55 0.53
C SER A 123 -4.50 -11.77 0.26
N LEU A 124 -4.93 -11.48 -0.97
CA LEU A 124 -6.25 -11.81 -1.49
C LEU A 124 -6.16 -13.10 -2.30
N ARG A 125 -7.18 -13.96 -2.20
CA ARG A 125 -7.36 -15.14 -3.05
C ARG A 125 -8.58 -15.00 -3.93
N GLY A 126 -8.53 -15.61 -5.11
CA GLY A 126 -9.61 -15.53 -6.10
C GLY A 126 -9.06 -15.63 -7.51
N VAL A 127 -9.63 -14.85 -8.43
CA VAL A 127 -9.15 -14.74 -9.81
C VAL A 127 -9.05 -13.26 -10.15
N PHE A 128 -7.84 -12.79 -10.38
CA PHE A 128 -7.53 -11.38 -10.64
C PHE A 128 -6.84 -11.24 -12.00
N ARG A 129 -7.08 -10.12 -12.70
CA ARG A 129 -6.50 -9.82 -14.01
C ARG A 129 -5.66 -8.55 -14.03
N ASP A 130 -4.90 -8.36 -15.10
CA ASP A 130 -4.11 -7.15 -15.39
C ASP A 130 -3.17 -6.81 -14.23
N LEU A 131 -2.28 -7.75 -13.93
CA LEU A 131 -1.40 -7.74 -12.76
C LEU A 131 0.06 -7.59 -13.16
N VAL A 132 0.88 -7.34 -12.15
CA VAL A 132 2.33 -7.32 -12.28
C VAL A 132 2.96 -8.25 -11.26
N LEU A 133 3.78 -9.15 -11.76
CA LEU A 133 4.70 -9.94 -10.96
C LEU A 133 5.98 -9.13 -10.75
N LEU A 134 6.24 -8.79 -9.49
CA LEU A 134 7.53 -8.31 -9.02
C LEU A 134 8.31 -9.53 -8.54
N ASN A 135 9.52 -9.75 -9.09
CA ASN A 135 10.37 -10.91 -8.79
C ASN A 135 9.64 -12.28 -8.94
N GLU A 136 10.02 -13.33 -8.21
CA GLU A 136 9.38 -14.65 -8.31
C GLU A 136 8.16 -14.81 -7.38
N ASN A 137 7.92 -13.87 -6.45
CA ASN A 137 7.04 -14.13 -5.31
C ASN A 137 5.93 -13.09 -5.07
N ASN A 138 5.95 -11.90 -5.68
CA ASN A 138 5.00 -10.83 -5.34
C ASN A 138 4.18 -10.41 -6.55
N ILE A 139 2.92 -10.86 -6.59
CA ILE A 139 1.95 -10.40 -7.59
C ILE A 139 1.17 -9.23 -7.00
N ILE A 140 1.15 -8.10 -7.71
CA ILE A 140 0.48 -6.86 -7.30
C ILE A 140 -0.36 -6.27 -8.44
N CYS A 141 -1.33 -5.44 -8.08
CA CYS A 141 -2.06 -4.59 -9.01
C CYS A 141 -1.34 -3.24 -9.11
N ILE A 142 -1.12 -2.75 -10.32
CA ILE A 142 -0.60 -1.40 -10.60
C ILE A 142 -1.68 -0.63 -11.37
N TYR A 143 -1.70 0.69 -11.26
CA TYR A 143 -2.76 1.56 -11.72
C TYR A 143 -2.21 2.85 -12.32
#